data_AF-A0A7V8LL46-F1
#
_entry.id   AF-A0A7V8LL46-F1
#
_cell.length_a   1.000
_cell.length_b   1.000
_cell.length_c   1.000
_cell.angle_alpha   90.00
_cell.angle_beta   90.00
_cell.angle_gamma   90.00
#
_symmetry.space_group_name_H-M   'P 1'
#
loop_
_entity.id
_entity.type
_entity.pdbx_description
1 polymer ?
#
loop_
_entity_poly.entity_id
_entity_poly.type
_entity_poly.pdbx_seq_one_letter_code
_entity_poly.pdbx_strand_id
1 'polypeptide(L)'
;MALADLLDEPQHLAGPDAERCSAADRPAEWAALSIGWSRVVGAARVIQSRHAEDSRDEVLSQCADAAREAAVHELRWFWARLVNKFIGEVESDA
;
A
#
# COMPACT_ATOMS: atom_id res chain seq x y z
N MET A 1 -10.18 -1.23 -22.65
CA MET A 1 -10.23 -1.56 -21.21
C MET A 1 -10.21 -0.26 -20.46
N ALA A 2 -11.23 -0.02 -19.65
CA ALA A 2 -11.45 1.25 -18.98
C ALA A 2 -10.72 1.29 -17.64
N LEU A 3 -10.22 2.47 -17.25
CA LEU A 3 -9.52 2.76 -16.00
C LEU A 3 -10.24 2.25 -14.73
N ALA A 4 -11.55 1.99 -14.83
CA ALA A 4 -12.39 1.45 -13.77
C ALA A 4 -12.03 0.00 -13.39
N ASP A 5 -11.60 -0.84 -14.34
CA ASP A 5 -11.21 -2.23 -14.07
C ASP A 5 -9.89 -2.32 -13.27
N LEU A 6 -9.12 -1.23 -13.23
CA LEU A 6 -7.87 -1.13 -12.45
C LEU A 6 -8.10 -0.79 -10.97
N LEU A 7 -9.32 -0.37 -10.61
CA LEU A 7 -9.68 0.14 -9.29
C LEU A 7 -10.54 -0.85 -8.48
N ASP A 8 -10.84 -2.03 -9.03
CA ASP A 8 -11.43 -3.13 -8.26
C ASP A 8 -10.48 -3.47 -7.09
N GLU A 9 -11.03 -3.49 -5.88
CA GLU A 9 -10.25 -3.64 -4.65
C GLU A 9 -9.28 -4.82 -4.76
N PRO A 10 -7.99 -4.63 -4.44
CA PRO A 10 -6.99 -5.66 -4.62
C PRO A 10 -7.36 -6.89 -3.78
N GLN A 11 -7.86 -7.95 -4.45
CA GLN A 11 -8.19 -9.24 -3.83
C GLN A 11 -6.96 -9.91 -3.19
N HIS A 12 -5.77 -9.48 -3.58
CA HIS A 12 -4.51 -9.87 -2.96
C HIS A 12 -3.65 -8.62 -2.74
N LEU A 13 -3.10 -8.47 -1.53
CA LEU A 13 -1.94 -7.61 -1.26
C LEU A 13 -0.69 -8.21 -1.94
N ALA A 14 -0.72 -8.31 -3.26
CA ALA A 14 0.47 -8.64 -4.03
C ALA A 14 1.38 -7.40 -3.96
N GLY A 15 2.61 -7.60 -3.51
CA GLY A 15 3.62 -6.55 -3.57
C GLY A 15 3.91 -6.13 -5.01
N PRO A 16 4.78 -5.13 -5.21
CA PRO A 16 5.20 -4.75 -6.55
C PRO A 16 5.77 -5.98 -7.29
N ASP A 17 5.47 -6.09 -8.57
CA ASP A 17 5.85 -7.22 -9.44
C ASP A 17 7.14 -6.87 -10.19
N ALA A 18 8.20 -7.65 -9.95
CA ALA A 18 9.54 -7.36 -10.48
C ALA A 18 9.63 -7.44 -12.01
N GLU A 19 8.85 -8.32 -12.65
CA GLU A 19 8.82 -8.44 -14.11
C GLU A 19 8.07 -7.26 -14.73
N ARG A 20 6.90 -6.90 -14.16
CA ARG A 20 6.11 -5.77 -14.65
C ARG A 20 6.76 -4.41 -14.41
N CYS A 21 7.55 -4.31 -13.35
CA CYS A 21 8.29 -3.10 -13.01
C CYS A 21 9.69 -3.05 -13.65
N SER A 22 10.05 -3.99 -14.55
CA SER A 22 11.37 -4.07 -15.18
C SER A 22 12.52 -3.90 -14.18
N ALA A 23 12.46 -4.62 -13.06
CA ALA A 23 13.37 -4.43 -11.93
C ALA A 23 14.86 -4.58 -12.30
N ALA A 24 15.16 -5.39 -13.32
CA ALA A 24 16.52 -5.56 -13.85
C ALA A 24 17.03 -4.32 -14.58
N ASP A 25 16.16 -3.60 -15.29
CA ASP A 25 16.50 -2.42 -16.07
C ASP A 25 16.50 -1.14 -15.21
N ARG A 26 15.73 -1.15 -14.11
CA ARG A 26 15.53 0.00 -13.19
C ARG A 26 15.74 -0.38 -11.72
N PRO A 27 16.96 -0.81 -11.33
CA PRO A 27 17.19 -1.37 -10.00
C PRO A 27 17.07 -0.35 -8.86
N ALA A 28 17.36 0.94 -9.11
CA ALA A 28 17.30 1.97 -8.08
C ALA A 28 15.86 2.37 -7.75
N GLU A 29 15.05 2.58 -8.79
CA GLU A 29 13.63 2.90 -8.74
C GLU A 29 12.85 1.72 -8.14
N TRP A 30 13.20 0.50 -8.56
CA TRP A 30 12.66 -0.73 -7.98
C TRP A 30 12.96 -0.86 -6.48
N ALA A 31 14.20 -0.57 -6.05
CA ALA A 31 14.57 -0.62 -4.65
C ALA A 31 13.78 0.39 -3.82
N ALA A 32 13.59 1.61 -4.33
CA ALA A 32 12.78 2.64 -3.68
C ALA A 32 11.31 2.20 -3.53
N LEU A 33 10.71 1.65 -4.58
CA LEU A 33 9.34 1.13 -4.56
C LEU A 33 9.18 -0.03 -3.56
N SER A 34 10.13 -0.97 -3.56
CA SER A 34 10.13 -2.14 -2.67
C SER A 34 10.31 -1.78 -1.19
N ILE A 35 11.16 -0.80 -0.89
CA ILE A 35 11.31 -0.24 0.46
C ILE A 35 10.00 0.46 0.88
N GLY A 36 9.40 1.25 -0.02
CA GLY A 36 8.12 1.91 0.22
C GLY A 36 7.01 0.92 0.55
N TRP A 37 6.87 -0.14 -0.25
CA TRP A 37 5.93 -1.23 -0.01
C TRP A 37 6.15 -1.89 1.36
N SER A 38 7.40 -2.23 1.68
CA SER A 38 7.75 -2.86 2.97
C SER A 38 7.34 -2.00 4.17
N ARG A 39 7.49 -0.66 4.06
CA ARG A 39 7.03 0.28 5.08
C ARG A 39 5.51 0.31 5.22
N VAL A 40 4.78 0.29 4.10
CA VAL A 40 3.30 0.24 4.10
C VAL A 40 2.80 -1.04 4.77
N VAL A 41 3.36 -2.20 4.41
CA VAL A 41 3.00 -3.49 5.02
C VAL A 41 3.34 -3.50 6.51
N GLY A 42 4.49 -2.93 6.89
CA GLY A 42 4.87 -2.78 8.31
C GLY A 42 3.86 -1.95 9.08
N ALA A 43 3.45 -0.79 8.56
CA ALA A 43 2.45 0.07 9.18
C ALA A 43 1.08 -0.63 9.29
N ALA A 44 0.64 -1.31 8.23
CA ALA A 44 -0.62 -2.05 8.22
C ALA A 44 -0.64 -3.15 9.30
N ARG A 45 0.47 -3.87 9.49
CA ARG A 45 0.60 -4.88 10.56
C ARG A 45 0.48 -4.26 11.96
N VAL A 46 1.11 -3.10 12.18
CA VAL A 46 1.02 -2.38 13.46
C VAL A 46 -0.42 -1.95 13.74
N ILE A 47 -1.10 -1.37 12.76
CA ILE A 47 -2.51 -0.96 12.87
C ILE A 47 -3.39 -2.16 13.19
N GLN A 48 -3.21 -3.28 12.49
CA GLN A 48 -3.98 -4.51 12.72
C GLN A 48 -3.74 -5.09 14.12
N SER A 49 -2.50 -5.07 14.61
CA SER A 49 -2.17 -5.52 15.98
C SER A 49 -2.86 -4.65 17.03
N ARG A 50 -2.81 -3.33 16.86
CA ARG A 50 -3.48 -2.38 17.77
C ARG A 50 -4.98 -2.54 17.77
N HIS A 51 -5.58 -2.65 16.59
CA HIS A 51 -7.00 -2.93 16.45
C HIS A 51 -7.42 -4.20 17.19
N ALA A 52 -6.64 -5.29 17.07
CA ALA A 52 -6.94 -6.55 17.77
C ALA A 52 -6.83 -6.47 19.31
N GLU A 53 -5.98 -5.57 19.82
CA GLU A 53 -5.87 -5.26 21.25
C GLU A 53 -7.07 -4.42 21.71
N ASP A 54 -7.32 -3.30 21.03
CA ASP A 54 -8.31 -2.29 21.43
C ASP A 54 -9.76 -2.75 21.23
N SER A 55 -10.02 -3.65 20.27
CA SER A 55 -11.37 -4.18 20.02
C SER A 55 -11.92 -5.04 21.15
N ARG A 56 -11.08 -5.45 22.10
CA ARG A 56 -11.47 -6.24 23.28
C ARG A 56 -11.99 -5.37 24.42
N ASP A 57 -11.74 -4.06 24.35
CA ASP A 57 -12.24 -3.09 25.32
C ASP A 57 -13.59 -2.53 24.83
N GLU A 58 -14.62 -2.62 25.67
CA GLU A 58 -15.99 -2.21 25.31
C GLU A 58 -16.09 -0.72 24.98
N VAL A 59 -15.28 0.12 25.63
CA VAL A 59 -15.24 1.57 25.42
C VAL A 59 -14.48 1.91 24.13
N LEU A 60 -13.38 1.21 23.86
CA LEU A 60 -12.53 1.51 22.71
C LEU A 60 -12.97 0.85 21.40
N SER A 61 -13.81 -0.19 21.44
CA SER A 61 -14.19 -0.99 20.25
C SER A 61 -14.66 -0.16 19.05
N GLN A 62 -15.55 0.81 19.26
CA GLN A 62 -16.05 1.67 18.18
C GLN A 62 -14.97 2.63 17.64
N CYS A 63 -14.11 3.14 18.52
CA CYS A 63 -12.99 4.00 18.12
C CYS A 63 -11.92 3.20 17.36
N ALA A 64 -11.70 1.94 17.74
CA ALA A 64 -10.72 1.06 17.12
C ALA A 64 -11.07 0.78 15.65
N ASP A 65 -12.33 0.47 15.35
CA ASP A 65 -12.77 0.23 13.97
C ASP A 65 -12.61 1.47 13.09
N ALA A 66 -13.08 2.63 13.55
CA ALA A 66 -12.97 3.89 12.82
C ALA A 66 -11.50 4.28 12.58
N ALA A 67 -10.64 4.11 13.59
CA ALA A 67 -9.21 4.41 13.46
C ALA A 67 -8.51 3.45 12.47
N ARG A 68 -8.85 2.15 12.50
CA ARG A 68 -8.32 1.16 11.56
C ARG A 68 -8.69 1.51 10.14
N GLU A 69 -9.97 1.80 9.88
CA GLU A 69 -10.47 2.10 8.55
C GLU A 69 -9.79 3.35 7.96
N ALA A 70 -9.75 4.45 8.73
CA ALA A 70 -9.08 5.67 8.30
C ALA A 70 -7.59 5.44 8.01
N ALA A 71 -6.88 4.75 8.91
CA ALA A 71 -5.44 4.51 8.72
C ALA A 71 -5.16 3.59 7.51
N VAL A 72 -5.98 2.57 7.27
CA VAL A 72 -5.86 1.71 6.09
C VAL A 72 -6.14 2.49 4.80
N HIS A 73 -7.14 3.38 4.81
CA HIS A 73 -7.42 4.24 3.67
C HIS A 73 -6.21 5.11 3.30
N GLU A 74 -5.59 5.76 4.28
CA GLU A 74 -4.39 6.58 4.08
C GLU A 74 -3.20 5.75 3.57
N LEU A 75 -3.03 4.52 4.05
CA LEU A 75 -1.98 3.62 3.54
C LEU A 75 -2.20 3.23 2.08
N ARG A 76 -3.46 2.98 1.67
CA ARG A 76 -3.82 2.72 0.27
C ARG A 76 -3.49 3.94 -0.60
N TRP A 77 -3.83 5.15 -0.13
CA TRP A 77 -3.52 6.39 -0.84
C TRP A 77 -2.02 6.63 -0.99
N PHE A 78 -1.25 6.44 0.09
CA PHE A 78 0.20 6.58 0.06
C PHE A 78 0.84 5.57 -0.91
N TRP A 79 0.37 4.32 -0.90
CA TRP A 79 0.82 3.31 -1.85
C TRP A 79 0.55 3.71 -3.30
N ALA A 80 -0.66 4.18 -3.61
CA ALA A 80 -1.00 4.66 -4.94
C ALA A 80 -0.08 5.80 -5.42
N ARG A 81 0.35 6.70 -4.52
CA ARG A 81 1.30 7.78 -4.87
C ARG A 81 2.70 7.27 -5.14
N LEU A 82 3.18 6.28 -4.38
CA LEU A 82 4.48 5.66 -4.64
C LEU A 82 4.51 4.99 -6.02
N VAL A 83 3.45 4.25 -6.36
CA VAL A 83 3.31 3.60 -7.66
C VAL A 83 3.23 4.63 -8.78
N ASN A 84 2.40 5.67 -8.65
CA ASN A 84 2.31 6.74 -9.65
C ASN A 84 3.65 7.45 -9.85
N LYS A 85 4.39 7.71 -8.77
CA LYS A 85 5.73 8.30 -8.84
C LYS A 85 6.69 7.38 -9.61
N PHE A 86 6.70 6.09 -9.29
CA PHE A 86 7.51 5.09 -9.99
C PHE A 86 7.19 5.06 -11.49
N ILE A 87 5.90 4.98 -11.86
CA ILE A 87 5.49 4.97 -13.28
C ILE A 87 5.91 6.26 -13.98
N GLY A 88 5.64 7.43 -13.38
CA GLY A 88 5.99 8.72 -14.00
C GLY A 88 7.49 8.97 -14.14
N GLU A 89 8.30 8.52 -13.17
CA GLU A 89 9.76 8.60 -13.25
C GLU A 89 10.32 7.62 -14.29
N VAL A 90 9.79 6.40 -14.37
CA VAL A 90 10.23 5.38 -15.34
C VAL A 90 9.84 5.75 -16.78
N GLU A 91 8.65 6.30 -17.01
CA GLU A 91 8.20 6.73 -18.36
C GLU A 91 8.97 7.95 -18.89
N SER A 92 9.43 8.86 -18.02
CA SER A 92 10.16 10.06 -18.44
C SER A 92 11.59 9.77 -18.92
N ASP A 93 12.12 8.59 -18.58
CA ASP A 93 13.49 8.15 -18.84
C ASP A 93 13.60 7.19 -20.05
N ALA A 94 12.52 6.99 -20.81
CA ALA A 94 12.44 6.14 -22.01
C ALA A 94 12.25 6.98 -23.28
#